data_AF-A0A6N6P373-F1
#
_entry.id   AF-A0A6N6P373-F1
#
_cell.length_a   1.000
_cell.length_b   1.000
_cell.length_c   1.000
_cell.angle_alpha   90.00
_cell.angle_beta   90.00
_cell.angle_gamma   90.00
#
_symmetry.space_group_name_H-M   'P 1'
#
loop_
_entity.id
_entity.type
_entity.pdbx_description
1 polymer ?
#
loop_
_entity_poly.entity_id
_entity_poly.type
_entity_poly.pdbx_seq_one_letter_code
_entity_poly.pdbx_strand_id
1 'polypeptide(L)'
;METQLVVPHSEAPSTITQLLDALRKVHFEPRHESKTWGDWIYLYGFRTVISLECVHGVSHAATVEHGDNEDEGEPLASILQAFAKLGWHGIDENGEYPLVYKSTKASKRAR
;
A
#
# COMPACT_ATOMS: atom_id res chain seq x y z
N MET A 1 -13.94 6.37 2.72
CA MET A 1 -13.67 5.97 1.31
C MET A 1 -12.74 4.76 1.33
N GLU A 2 -12.72 3.94 0.29
CA GLU A 2 -11.79 2.80 0.19
C GLU A 2 -11.02 2.80 -1.13
N THR A 3 -9.85 2.14 -1.15
CA THR A 3 -9.05 1.94 -2.35
C THR A 3 -8.59 0.49 -2.43
N GLN A 4 -8.92 -0.17 -3.54
CA GLN A 4 -8.59 -1.56 -3.79
C GLN A 4 -7.25 -1.66 -4.53
N LEU A 5 -6.38 -2.55 -4.05
CA LEU A 5 -5.04 -2.78 -4.60
C LEU A 5 -4.86 -4.27 -4.92
N VAL A 6 -4.13 -4.55 -6.00
CA VAL A 6 -3.89 -5.92 -6.46
C VAL A 6 -2.49 -6.10 -7.01
N VAL A 7 -1.94 -7.29 -6.84
CA VAL A 7 -0.75 -7.76 -7.56
C VAL A 7 -1.23 -8.25 -8.94
N PRO A 8 -0.66 -7.75 -10.06
CA PRO A 8 -1.00 -8.25 -11.38
C PRO A 8 -0.88 -9.77 -11.46
N HIS A 9 -1.78 -10.45 -12.18
CA HIS A 9 -1.81 -11.92 -12.22
C HIS A 9 -0.50 -12.57 -12.72
N SER A 10 0.30 -11.84 -13.50
CA SER A 10 1.60 -12.27 -14.00
C SER A 10 2.75 -12.14 -13.00
N GLU A 11 2.54 -11.45 -11.87
CA GLU A 11 3.56 -11.13 -10.89
C GLU A 11 3.45 -11.99 -9.63
N ALA A 12 4.57 -12.16 -8.93
CA ALA A 12 4.59 -12.90 -7.67
C ALA A 12 3.90 -12.10 -6.55
N PRO A 13 3.16 -12.75 -5.63
CA PRO A 13 2.57 -12.06 -4.50
C PRO A 13 3.63 -11.48 -3.58
N SER A 14 3.25 -10.45 -2.82
CA SER A 14 4.13 -9.88 -1.80
C SER A 14 3.95 -10.57 -0.47
N THR A 15 5.05 -10.86 0.20
CA THR A 15 5.04 -11.28 1.61
C THR A 15 4.62 -10.12 2.50
N ILE A 16 4.06 -10.43 3.68
CA ILE A 16 3.74 -9.43 4.70
C ILE A 16 5.00 -8.60 5.05
N THR A 17 6.16 -9.24 5.15
CA THR A 17 7.43 -8.53 5.43
C THR A 17 7.77 -7.50 4.36
N GLN A 18 7.62 -7.82 3.07
CA GLN A 18 7.85 -6.87 1.98
C GLN A 18 6.88 -5.67 2.06
N LEU A 19 5.61 -5.92 2.38
CA LEU A 19 4.61 -4.87 2.56
C LEU A 19 4.98 -3.92 3.72
N LEU A 20 5.33 -4.48 4.88
CA LEU A 20 5.76 -3.69 6.04
C LEU A 20 7.03 -2.88 5.75
N ASP A 21 8.01 -3.48 5.07
CA ASP A 21 9.25 -2.79 4.71
C ASP A 21 9.03 -1.69 3.67
N ALA A 22 8.10 -1.86 2.74
CA ALA A 22 7.74 -0.83 1.77
C ALA A 22 7.08 0.38 2.47
N LEU A 23 6.18 0.14 3.42
CA LEU A 23 5.53 1.17 4.22
C LEU A 23 6.53 1.92 5.12
N ARG A 24 7.48 1.22 5.74
CA ARG A 24 8.57 1.86 6.51
C ARG A 24 9.45 2.77 5.66
N LYS A 25 9.69 2.42 4.39
CA LYS A 25 10.48 3.24 3.45
C LYS A 25 9.79 4.54 3.04
N VAL A 26 8.51 4.72 3.37
CA VAL A 26 7.77 5.97 3.21
C VAL A 26 7.39 6.59 4.57
N HIS A 27 8.20 6.30 5.59
CA HIS A 27 8.14 6.91 6.93
C HIS A 27 6.94 6.51 7.80
N PHE A 28 6.22 5.44 7.46
CA PHE A 28 5.24 4.87 8.38
C PHE A 28 5.88 3.97 9.44
N GLU A 29 5.18 3.83 10.57
CA GLU A 29 5.42 2.80 11.58
C GLU A 29 4.30 1.75 11.50
N PRO A 30 4.35 0.80 10.54
CA PRO A 30 3.27 -0.14 10.34
C PRO A 30 3.30 -1.25 11.41
N ARG A 31 2.13 -1.54 11.96
CA ARG A 31 1.89 -2.68 12.85
C ARG A 31 0.98 -3.69 12.14
N HIS A 32 1.49 -4.89 11.93
CA HIS A 32 0.71 -6.02 11.44
C HIS A 32 -0.05 -6.70 12.60
N GLU A 33 -1.30 -7.06 12.33
CA GLU A 33 -2.14 -7.87 13.20
C GLU A 33 -2.79 -8.97 12.38
N SER A 34 -2.52 -10.23 12.75
CA SER A 34 -3.12 -11.40 12.12
C SER A 34 -4.33 -11.87 12.91
N LYS A 35 -5.48 -11.97 12.24
CA LYS A 35 -6.74 -12.47 12.82
C LYS A 35 -7.20 -13.70 12.05
N THR A 36 -8.10 -14.48 12.66
CA THR A 36 -8.66 -15.69 12.05
C THR A 36 -9.45 -15.45 10.75
N TRP A 37 -9.81 -14.19 10.48
CA TRP A 37 -10.61 -13.77 9.34
C TRP A 37 -9.89 -12.77 8.41
N GLY A 38 -8.61 -12.47 8.66
CA GLY A 38 -7.82 -11.59 7.80
C GLY A 38 -6.57 -11.01 8.47
N ASP A 39 -5.70 -10.42 7.67
CA ASP A 39 -4.48 -9.75 8.12
C ASP A 39 -4.60 -8.25 7.92
N TRP A 40 -4.32 -7.48 8.97
CA TRP A 40 -4.49 -6.04 8.97
C TRP A 40 -3.17 -5.32 9.23
N ILE A 41 -2.96 -4.17 8.61
CA ILE A 41 -1.85 -3.27 8.90
C ILE A 41 -2.43 -1.93 9.38
N TYR A 42 -2.02 -1.54 10.58
CA TYR A 42 -2.31 -0.23 11.16
C TYR A 42 -1.10 0.69 10.99
N LEU A 43 -1.35 1.98 10.77
CA LEU A 43 -0.32 3.00 10.69
C LEU A 43 -0.43 3.94 11.90
N TYR A 44 0.65 4.09 12.66
CA TYR A 44 0.63 4.94 13.84
C TYR A 44 0.28 6.39 13.47
N GLY A 45 -0.64 7.01 14.23
CA GLY A 45 -1.09 8.38 14.01
C GLY A 45 -2.20 8.53 12.96
N PHE A 46 -2.57 7.45 12.27
CA PHE A 46 -3.61 7.44 11.24
C PHE A 46 -4.78 6.54 11.65
N ARG A 47 -5.96 6.89 11.16
CA ARG A 47 -7.18 6.07 11.23
C ARG A 47 -7.31 5.17 10.01
N THR A 48 -6.58 5.44 8.94
CA THR A 48 -6.48 4.54 7.79
C THR A 48 -6.00 3.15 8.20
N VAL A 49 -6.68 2.13 7.70
CA VAL A 49 -6.36 0.70 7.91
C VAL A 49 -6.16 0.04 6.55
N ILE A 50 -5.17 -0.86 6.47
CA ILE A 50 -4.95 -1.69 5.28
C ILE A 50 -5.31 -3.12 5.63
N SER A 51 -6.37 -3.67 5.05
CA SER A 51 -6.70 -5.08 5.15
C SER A 51 -6.07 -5.84 3.98
N LEU A 52 -5.58 -7.05 4.25
CA LEU A 52 -4.90 -7.89 3.28
C LEU A 52 -5.67 -9.19 3.10
N GLU A 53 -5.84 -9.59 1.84
CA GLU A 53 -6.18 -10.95 1.49
C GLU A 53 -4.90 -11.77 1.46
N CYS A 54 -4.63 -12.43 2.58
CA CYS A 54 -3.43 -13.25 2.78
C CYS A 54 -3.75 -14.74 2.69
N VAL A 55 -2.91 -15.47 1.96
CA VAL A 55 -2.91 -16.93 1.91
C VAL A 55 -1.48 -17.39 2.15
N HIS A 56 -1.24 -18.22 3.17
CA HIS A 56 0.09 -18.74 3.51
C HIS A 56 1.19 -17.66 3.70
N GLY A 57 0.84 -16.49 4.25
CA GLY A 57 1.80 -15.41 4.57
C GLY A 57 2.19 -14.51 3.40
N VAL A 58 1.55 -14.69 2.25
CA VAL A 58 1.66 -13.81 1.08
C VAL A 58 0.29 -13.23 0.72
N SER A 59 0.30 -12.07 0.06
CA SER A 59 -0.92 -11.37 -0.33
C SER A 59 -0.88 -10.95 -1.80
N HIS A 60 -2.04 -11.08 -2.44
CA HIS A 60 -2.29 -10.65 -3.82
C HIS A 60 -3.24 -9.45 -3.89
N ALA A 61 -3.99 -9.16 -2.83
CA ALA A 61 -4.98 -8.10 -2.81
C ALA A 61 -5.03 -7.43 -1.44
N ALA A 62 -5.31 -6.13 -1.45
CA ALA A 62 -5.40 -5.32 -0.26
C ALA A 62 -6.48 -4.25 -0.42
N THR A 63 -7.18 -3.94 0.65
CA THR A 63 -8.11 -2.81 0.71
C THR A 63 -7.55 -1.77 1.68
N VAL A 64 -7.43 -0.53 1.21
CA VAL A 64 -7.06 0.63 2.04
C VAL A 64 -8.35 1.34 2.42
N GLU A 65 -8.74 1.22 3.68
CA GLU A 65 -9.88 1.90 4.28
C GLU A 65 -9.43 3.24 4.85
N HIS A 66 -9.96 4.35 4.33
CA HIS A 66 -9.47 5.69 4.66
C HIS A 66 -10.04 6.17 5.99
N GLY A 67 -9.20 6.82 6.80
CA GLY A 67 -9.61 7.44 8.05
C GLY A 67 -10.39 8.74 7.84
N ASP A 68 -11.44 8.95 8.63
CA ASP A 68 -12.17 10.23 8.61
C ASP A 68 -11.31 11.39 9.18
N ASN A 69 -11.30 12.53 8.49
CA ASN A 69 -10.57 13.76 8.83
C ASN A 69 -9.03 13.67 8.72
N GLU A 70 -8.52 12.78 7.87
CA GLU A 70 -7.11 12.80 7.47
C GLU A 70 -6.89 13.89 6.40
N ASP A 71 -5.70 14.50 6.39
CA ASP A 71 -5.35 15.56 5.45
C ASP A 71 -5.56 15.10 4.00
N GLU A 72 -5.96 16.00 3.11
CA GLU A 72 -6.26 15.67 1.72
C GLU A 72 -5.05 15.02 1.04
N GLY A 73 -5.11 13.70 0.87
CA GLY A 73 -4.09 12.88 0.21
C GLY A 73 -3.13 12.11 1.11
N GLU A 74 -3.02 12.42 2.41
CA GLU A 74 -2.20 11.63 3.37
C GLU A 74 -3.12 10.87 4.34
N PRO A 75 -2.86 9.60 4.65
CA PRO A 75 -1.66 8.81 4.32
C PRO A 75 -1.73 8.11 2.95
N LEU A 76 -2.84 8.27 2.22
CA LEU A 76 -3.13 7.46 1.02
C LEU A 76 -2.03 7.54 -0.04
N ALA A 77 -1.56 8.73 -0.41
CA ALA A 77 -0.55 8.91 -1.45
C ALA A 77 0.74 8.16 -1.12
N SER A 78 1.18 8.22 0.14
CA SER A 78 2.35 7.50 0.65
C SER A 78 2.15 5.99 0.66
N ILE A 79 0.95 5.51 1.02
CA ILE A 79 0.59 4.09 0.92
C ILE A 79 0.66 3.62 -0.53
N LEU A 80 0.00 4.32 -1.45
CA LEU A 80 0.03 3.97 -2.88
C LEU A 80 1.46 3.98 -3.43
N GLN A 81 2.31 4.89 -2.98
CA GLN A 81 3.73 4.91 -3.34
C GLN A 81 4.49 3.67 -2.86
N ALA A 82 4.20 3.18 -1.64
CA ALA A 82 4.81 1.97 -1.10
C ALA A 82 4.42 0.73 -1.92
N PHE A 83 3.13 0.61 -2.25
CA PHE A 83 2.60 -0.50 -3.05
C PHE A 83 3.08 -0.45 -4.50
N ALA A 84 3.17 0.75 -5.10
CA ALA A 84 3.74 0.93 -6.45
C ALA A 84 5.17 0.39 -6.56
N LYS A 85 6.00 0.57 -5.51
CA LYS A 85 7.39 0.05 -5.48
C LYS A 85 7.46 -1.47 -5.45
N LEU A 86 6.38 -2.14 -5.05
CA LEU A 86 6.25 -3.60 -5.06
C LEU A 86 5.59 -4.12 -6.34
N GLY A 87 5.25 -3.24 -7.30
CA GLY A 87 4.60 -3.62 -8.55
C GLY A 87 3.09 -3.79 -8.44
N TRP A 88 2.47 -3.33 -7.37
CA TRP A 88 1.02 -3.41 -7.20
C TRP A 88 0.29 -2.36 -8.04
N HIS A 89 -0.94 -2.68 -8.42
CA HIS A 89 -1.87 -1.86 -9.16
C HIS A 89 -3.03 -1.44 -8.27
N GLY A 90 -3.70 -0.33 -8.63
CA GLY A 90 -5.00 0.01 -8.10
C GLY A 90 -6.11 -0.60 -8.94
N ILE A 91 -7.29 -0.75 -8.35
CA ILE A 91 -8.51 -1.17 -9.06
C ILE A 91 -9.55 -0.05 -8.95
N ASP A 92 -10.14 0.33 -10.08
CA ASP A 92 -11.30 1.22 -10.15
C ASP A 92 -12.38 0.65 -11.10
N GLU A 93 -13.36 1.48 -11.47
CA GLU A 93 -14.46 1.11 -12.36
C GLU A 93 -14.03 0.68 -13.77
N ASN A 94 -12.83 1.06 -14.21
CA ASN A 94 -12.24 0.71 -15.50
C ASN A 94 -11.28 -0.49 -15.41
N GLY A 95 -11.09 -1.05 -14.21
CA GLY A 95 -10.23 -2.20 -13.94
C GLY A 95 -8.90 -1.82 -13.30
N GLU A 96 -7.87 -2.63 -13.57
CA GLU A 96 -6.53 -2.42 -13.00
C GLU A 96 -5.82 -1.23 -13.64
N TYR A 97 -5.19 -0.38 -12.82
CA TYR A 97 -4.35 0.71 -13.27
C TYR A 97 -3.00 0.74 -12.52
N PRO A 98 -1.91 1.12 -13.20
CA PRO A 98 -0.60 1.19 -12.57
C PRO A 98 -0.56 2.33 -11.54
N LEU A 99 -0.02 2.02 -10.36
CA LEU A 99 0.25 3.04 -9.34
C LEU A 99 1.48 3.85 -9.76
N VAL A 100 1.36 5.19 -9.75
CA VAL A 100 2.45 6.06 -10.21
C VAL A 100 3.49 6.26 -9.12
N TYR A 101 4.63 5.59 -9.23
CA TYR A 101 5.82 5.93 -8.45
C TYR A 101 6.57 7.12 -9.07
N LYS A 102 6.36 8.33 -8.53
CA LYS A 102 7.28 9.45 -8.82
C LYS A 102 8.52 9.29 -7.94
N SER A 103 9.55 8.67 -8.50
CA SER A 103 10.90 8.73 -7.92
C SER A 103 11.35 10.18 -7.93
N THR A 104 11.39 10.84 -6.77
CA THR A 104 12.02 12.14 -6.61
C THR A 104 13.54 11.99 -6.67
N LYS A 105 14.08 11.51 -7.79
CA LYS A 105 15.48 11.79 -8.13
C LYS A 105 15.55 13.28 -8.43
N ALA A 106 15.94 14.04 -7.40
CA ALA A 106 16.35 15.42 -7.52
C ALA A 106 17.21 15.59 -8.77
N SER A 107 16.71 16.39 -9.71
CA SER A 107 17.51 16.89 -10.83
C SER A 107 18.57 17.83 -10.27
N LYS A 108 19.64 17.27 -9.69
CA LYS A 108 20.93 17.94 -9.62
C LYS A 108 21.57 17.83 -10.99
N ARG A 109 21.08 18.61 -11.96
CA ARG A 109 21.96 19.12 -13.01
C ARG A 109 22.56 20.41 -12.48
N ALA A 110 23.74 20.23 -11.89
CA ALA A 110 24.64 21.30 -11.54
C ALA A 110 25.23 21.91 -12.83
N ARG A 111 25.23 23.25 -12.85
CA ARG A 111 26.04 24.19 -13.63
C ARG A 111 25.91 24.21 -15.15
#